data_AF-A0A067P8I8-F1
#
_entry.id   AF-A0A067P8I8-F1
#
_cell.length_a   1.000
_cell.length_b   1.000
_cell.length_c   1.000
_cell.angle_alpha   90.00
_cell.angle_beta   90.00
_cell.angle_gamma   90.00
#
_symmetry.space_group_name_H-M   'P 1'
#
loop_
_entity.id
_entity.type
_entity.pdbx_description
1 polymer ?
#
loop_
_entity_poly.entity_id
_entity_poly.type
_entity_poly.pdbx_seq_one_letter_code
_entity_poly.pdbx_strand_id
1 'polypeptide(L)'
;MAAQIPFVGEAVYVRNLSNHDMQCFITKYTRGDDSWFPISNDFQKWERTGWECVAFKNAANTNRKGVYLNAAGKTTNITFRGFDQPLVIETSE
;
A
#
# COMPACT_ATOMS: atom_id res chain seq x y z
N MET A 1 5.98 -12.58 19.96
CA MET A 1 6.77 -12.08 18.80
C MET A 1 5.79 -11.82 17.67
N ALA A 2 5.82 -10.65 17.05
CA ALA A 2 5.12 -10.46 15.78
C ALA A 2 5.79 -11.35 14.73
N ALA A 3 5.01 -12.05 13.91
CA ALA A 3 5.56 -12.86 12.82
C ALA A 3 6.25 -11.92 11.83
N GLN A 4 7.55 -12.13 11.60
CA GLN A 4 8.28 -11.38 10.59
C GLN A 4 7.79 -11.81 9.20
N ILE A 5 7.43 -10.84 8.36
CA ILE A 5 7.03 -11.13 6.99
C ILE A 5 8.27 -11.63 6.20
N PRO A 6 8.17 -12.69 5.38
CA PRO A 6 9.30 -13.14 4.58
C PRO A 6 9.59 -12.12 3.46
N PHE A 7 10.85 -11.98 3.07
CA PHE A 7 11.19 -11.29 1.83
C PHE A 7 10.81 -12.18 0.63
N VAL A 8 9.95 -11.69 -0.24
CA VAL A 8 9.46 -12.40 -1.44
C VAL A 8 9.66 -11.59 -2.72
N GLY A 9 10.52 -10.58 -2.67
CA GLY A 9 10.83 -9.68 -3.77
C GLY A 9 10.44 -8.23 -3.50
N GLU A 10 10.94 -7.34 -4.37
CA GLU A 10 10.63 -5.90 -4.33
C GLU A 10 9.19 -5.65 -4.75
N ALA A 11 8.33 -5.40 -3.77
CA ALA A 11 6.91 -5.20 -4.00
C ALA A 11 6.25 -4.46 -2.84
N VAL A 12 5.17 -3.75 -3.19
CA VAL A 12 4.22 -3.19 -2.24
C VAL A 12 2.94 -4.03 -2.30
N TYR A 13 2.56 -4.60 -1.17
CA TYR A 13 1.30 -5.28 -0.96
C TYR A 13 0.36 -4.37 -0.17
N VAL A 14 -0.84 -4.15 -0.67
CA VAL A 14 -1.85 -3.29 -0.03
C VAL A 14 -3.09 -4.10 0.25
N ARG A 15 -3.67 -3.91 1.44
CA ARG A 15 -5.03 -4.35 1.77
C ARG A 15 -5.79 -3.29 2.53
N ASN A 16 -7.11 -3.36 2.43
CA ASN A 16 -8.08 -2.55 3.14
C ASN A 16 -8.79 -3.41 4.19
N LEU A 17 -8.66 -3.08 5.47
CA LEU A 17 -9.43 -3.66 6.57
C LEU A 17 -10.38 -2.63 7.20
N SER A 18 -10.67 -1.53 6.50
CA SER A 18 -11.77 -0.63 6.86
C SER A 18 -13.10 -1.19 6.34
N ASN A 19 -14.22 -0.64 6.83
CA ASN A 19 -15.57 -1.03 6.40
C ASN A 19 -16.08 -0.21 5.20
N HIS A 20 -15.17 0.34 4.39
CA HIS A 20 -15.51 1.23 3.27
C HIS A 20 -14.82 0.77 1.98
N ASP A 21 -15.45 1.09 0.86
CA ASP A 21 -14.83 0.95 -0.46
C ASP A 21 -13.69 1.97 -0.61
N MET A 22 -12.50 1.43 -0.86
CA MET A 22 -11.27 2.18 -0.94
C MET A 22 -10.57 1.90 -2.27
N GLN A 23 -9.85 2.90 -2.75
CA GLN A 23 -8.92 2.74 -3.87
C GLN A 23 -7.52 3.13 -3.43
N CYS A 24 -6.50 2.42 -3.93
CA CYS A 24 -5.11 2.79 -3.80
C CYS A 24 -4.55 3.34 -5.11
N PHE A 25 -3.56 4.21 -4.97
CA PHE A 25 -2.71 4.74 -6.01
C PHE A 25 -1.27 4.50 -5.58
N ILE A 26 -0.42 4.07 -6.49
CA ILE A 26 1.02 3.99 -6.28
C ILE A 26 1.68 4.69 -7.45
N THR A 27 2.60 5.61 -7.18
CA THR A 27 3.29 6.36 -8.23
C THR A 27 3.91 5.43 -9.29
N LYS A 28 4.07 5.96 -10.50
CA LYS A 28 4.76 5.27 -11.60
C LYS A 28 6.28 5.49 -11.64
N TYR A 29 6.87 6.05 -10.57
CA TYR A 29 8.26 6.51 -10.60
C TYR A 29 9.24 5.38 -10.89
N THR A 30 8.93 4.17 -10.47
CA THR A 30 9.76 3.00 -10.82
C THR A 30 9.08 2.05 -11.79
N ARG A 31 7.80 1.72 -11.60
CA ARG A 31 7.03 0.78 -12.45
C ARG A 31 5.54 1.09 -12.44
N GLY A 32 4.80 0.54 -13.40
CA GLY A 32 3.33 0.60 -13.47
C GLY A 32 2.80 1.93 -14.00
N ASP A 33 1.60 2.31 -13.55
CA ASP A 33 0.91 3.53 -13.96
C ASP A 33 0.26 4.26 -12.77
N ASP A 34 -0.20 5.48 -13.03
CA ASP A 34 -0.76 6.41 -12.04
C ASP A 34 -2.28 6.24 -11.81
N SER A 35 -2.85 5.08 -12.13
CA SER A 35 -4.28 4.81 -11.94
C SER A 35 -4.65 4.55 -10.48
N TRP A 36 -5.95 4.64 -10.19
CA TRP A 36 -6.53 4.24 -8.93
C TRP A 36 -7.14 2.86 -9.04
N PHE A 37 -6.73 1.95 -8.16
CA PHE A 37 -7.17 0.56 -8.16
C PHE A 37 -8.02 0.28 -6.92
N PRO A 38 -9.18 -0.38 -7.05
CA PRO A 38 -9.93 -0.84 -5.87
C PRO A 38 -9.08 -1.80 -5.04
N ILE A 39 -9.17 -1.66 -3.71
CA ILE A 39 -8.48 -2.53 -2.76
C ILE A 39 -9.46 -3.26 -1.85
N SER A 40 -9.20 -4.55 -1.61
CA SER A 40 -10.03 -5.44 -0.81
C SER A 40 -9.34 -5.84 0.50
N ASN A 41 -9.97 -6.74 1.26
CA ASN A 41 -9.41 -7.30 2.49
C ASN A 41 -8.16 -8.19 2.23
N ASP A 42 -8.03 -8.73 1.03
CA ASP A 42 -6.89 -9.53 0.63
C ASP A 42 -5.73 -8.64 0.17
N PHE A 43 -4.49 -9.10 0.38
CA PHE A 43 -3.34 -8.38 -0.13
C PHE A 43 -3.28 -8.42 -1.65
N GLN A 44 -3.28 -7.23 -2.25
CA GLN A 44 -3.01 -7.03 -3.67
C GLN A 44 -1.58 -6.55 -3.86
N LYS A 45 -0.90 -7.06 -4.91
CA LYS A 45 0.53 -6.85 -5.15
C LYS A 45 0.76 -5.83 -6.27
N TRP A 46 1.70 -4.91 -6.04
CA TRP A 46 2.33 -4.09 -7.07
C TRP A 46 3.84 -4.25 -7.00
N GLU A 47 4.45 -4.68 -8.10
CA GLU A 47 5.91 -4.73 -8.20
C GLU A 47 6.48 -3.32 -8.28
N ARG A 48 7.27 -2.96 -7.28
CA ARG A 48 7.80 -1.61 -7.08
C ARG A 48 9.17 -1.71 -6.45
N THR A 49 10.04 -0.82 -6.87
CA THR A 49 11.39 -0.66 -6.33
C THR A 49 11.60 0.82 -6.04
N GLY A 50 12.67 1.21 -5.36
CA GLY A 50 12.97 2.63 -5.10
C GLY A 50 11.86 3.40 -4.37
N TRP A 51 11.84 4.72 -4.54
CA TRP A 51 10.90 5.59 -3.84
C TRP A 51 9.52 5.66 -4.51
N GLU A 52 8.48 5.45 -3.71
CA GLU A 52 7.08 5.47 -4.14
C GLU A 52 6.19 6.23 -3.15
N CYS A 53 5.19 6.93 -3.68
CA CYS A 53 4.05 7.41 -2.91
C CYS A 53 2.88 6.44 -3.06
N VAL A 54 2.40 5.90 -1.94
CA VAL A 54 1.18 5.09 -1.88
C VAL A 54 0.08 5.94 -1.25
N ALA A 55 -1.00 6.17 -1.99
CA ALA A 55 -2.14 6.95 -1.54
C ALA A 55 -3.43 6.13 -1.56
N PHE A 56 -4.36 6.49 -0.69
CA PHE A 56 -5.65 5.89 -0.49
C PHE A 56 -6.72 6.97 -0.63
N LYS A 57 -7.86 6.63 -1.23
CA LYS A 57 -9.05 7.51 -1.25
C LYS A 57 -10.32 6.69 -1.07
N ASN A 58 -11.34 7.31 -0.50
CA ASN A 58 -12.69 6.75 -0.50
C ASN A 58 -13.36 6.92 -1.88
N ALA A 59 -14.46 6.21 -2.11
CA ALA A 59 -15.24 6.30 -3.35
C ALA A 59 -15.65 7.74 -3.71
N ALA A 60 -16.02 8.55 -2.71
CA ALA A 60 -16.38 9.95 -2.90
C ALA A 60 -15.19 10.89 -3.17
N ASN A 61 -13.95 10.41 -3.04
CA ASN A 61 -12.71 11.19 -3.16
C ASN A 61 -12.68 12.45 -2.26
N THR A 62 -13.35 12.40 -1.11
CA THR A 62 -13.37 13.50 -0.12
C THR A 62 -12.24 13.38 0.90
N ASN A 63 -11.75 12.15 1.13
CA ASN A 63 -10.67 11.88 2.07
C ASN A 63 -9.52 11.19 1.34
N ARG A 64 -8.28 11.61 1.68
CA ARG A 64 -7.06 10.95 1.21
C ARG A 64 -6.09 10.73 2.36
N LYS A 65 -5.34 9.64 2.26
CA LYS A 65 -4.24 9.29 3.18
C LYS A 65 -3.14 8.65 2.37
N GLY A 66 -1.89 8.83 2.74
CA GLY A 66 -0.80 8.20 2.01
C GLY A 66 0.49 8.15 2.80
N VAL A 67 1.45 7.45 2.22
CA VAL A 67 2.81 7.31 2.73
C VAL A 67 3.79 7.41 1.58
N TYR A 68 4.94 8.04 1.83
CA TYR A 68 6.08 8.01 0.95
C TYR A 68 7.10 7.03 1.53
N LEU A 69 7.49 6.02 0.75
CA LEU A 69 8.36 4.93 1.22
C LEU A 69 9.35 4.51 0.14
N ASN A 70 10.43 3.87 0.56
CA ASN A 70 11.38 3.23 -0.34
C ASN A 70 11.14 1.72 -0.34
N ALA A 71 10.81 1.15 -1.49
CA ALA A 71 10.57 -0.27 -1.74
C ALA A 71 11.81 -1.02 -2.28
N ALA A 72 12.94 -0.33 -2.50
CA ALA A 72 14.18 -0.98 -2.94
C ALA A 72 14.64 -2.00 -1.90
N GLY A 73 14.92 -3.23 -2.36
CA GLY A 73 15.33 -4.36 -1.54
C GLY A 73 14.26 -4.86 -0.57
N LYS A 74 12.98 -4.48 -0.73
CA LYS A 74 11.96 -4.70 0.30
C LYS A 74 10.67 -5.34 -0.20
N THR A 75 10.15 -6.28 0.57
CA THR A 75 8.71 -6.60 0.56
C THR A 75 8.02 -5.69 1.57
N THR A 76 7.06 -4.89 1.13
CA THR A 76 6.35 -3.93 1.99
C THR A 76 4.86 -4.27 2.03
N ASN A 77 4.33 -4.59 3.20
CA ASN A 77 2.90 -4.79 3.44
C ASN A 77 2.30 -3.52 4.06
N ILE A 78 1.24 -3.00 3.46
CA ILE A 78 0.49 -1.85 3.95
C ILE A 78 -0.94 -2.27 4.23
N THR A 79 -1.37 -2.11 5.47
CA THR A 79 -2.77 -2.34 5.87
C THR A 79 -3.44 -1.00 6.19
N PHE A 80 -4.46 -0.64 5.41
CA PHE A 80 -5.33 0.49 5.69
C PHE A 80 -6.48 0.06 6.62
N ARG A 81 -6.69 0.76 7.75
CA ARG A 81 -7.77 0.44 8.72
C ARG A 81 -8.82 1.55 8.87
N GLY A 82 -8.65 2.67 8.16
CA GLY A 82 -9.48 3.86 8.33
C GLY A 82 -8.64 5.14 8.21
N PHE A 83 -9.30 6.27 7.98
CA PHE A 83 -8.60 7.57 7.87
C PHE A 83 -8.09 8.07 9.23
N ASP A 84 -8.81 7.72 10.29
CA ASP A 84 -8.58 7.97 11.70
C ASP A 84 -7.55 7.01 12.35
N GLN A 85 -7.19 5.91 11.66
CA GLN A 85 -6.21 4.92 12.15
C GLN A 85 -4.87 5.06 11.41
N PRO A 86 -3.71 4.91 12.06
CA PRO A 86 -2.42 4.95 11.36
C PRO A 86 -2.34 3.86 10.27
N LEU A 87 -1.56 4.13 9.22
CA LEU A 87 -1.20 3.09 8.26
C LEU A 87 -0.29 2.09 8.98
N VAL A 88 -0.63 0.80 8.94
CA VAL A 88 0.24 -0.26 9.43
C VAL A 88 1.15 -0.67 8.28
N ILE A 89 2.45 -0.46 8.44
CA ILE A 89 3.47 -0.72 7.42
C ILE A 89 4.48 -1.69 8.01
N GLU A 90 4.64 -2.83 7.34
CA GLU A 90 5.56 -3.89 7.73
C GLU A 90 6.49 -4.16 6.55
N THR A 91 7.80 -4.21 6.79
CA THR A 91 8.80 -4.43 5.75
C THR A 91 9.71 -5.60 6.08
N SER A 92 10.13 -6.34 5.06
CA SER A 92 11.24 -7.29 5.12
C SER A 92 12.28 -6.98 4.06
N GLU A 93 13.53 -7.30 4.41
CA GLU A 93 14.76 -7.09 3.63
C GLU A 93 15.53 -8.42 3.58
#